data_AF-A0A7C1GXK9-F1
#
_entry.id   AF-A0A7C1GXK9-F1
#
_cell.length_a   1.000
_cell.length_b   1.000
_cell.length_c   1.000
_cell.angle_alpha   90.00
_cell.angle_beta   90.00
_cell.angle_gamma   90.00
#
_symmetry.space_group_name_H-M   'P 1'
#
loop_
_entity.id
_entity.type
_entity.pdbx_description
1 polymer ?
#
loop_
_entity_poly.entity_id
_entity_poly.type
_entity_poly.pdbx_seq_one_letter_code
_entity_poly.pdbx_strand_id
1 'polypeptide(L)'
;MKKVQVSKNKVKNYLSERLARSIVDADENALVTVLRYNAIGGFEYLCDEDLFEFLSTSIPEFDFVQLAGSDEEYLHLAVKKEFRDEEDAIVIDIQRAIQVI
;
A
#
# COMPACT_ATOMS: atom_id res chain seq x y z
N MET A 1 -17.70 -6.50 -10.19
CA MET A 1 -16.46 -5.95 -9.65
C MET A 1 -15.82 -7.02 -8.80
N LYS A 2 -14.80 -7.67 -9.35
CA LYS A 2 -13.92 -8.56 -8.63
C LYS A 2 -13.26 -7.76 -7.52
N LYS A 3 -13.35 -8.29 -6.30
CA LYS A 3 -12.68 -7.69 -5.14
C LYS A 3 -11.36 -8.41 -4.95
N VAL A 4 -10.29 -7.64 -4.80
CA VAL A 4 -8.98 -8.16 -4.40
C VAL A 4 -8.77 -7.77 -2.95
N GLN A 5 -8.25 -8.69 -2.14
CA GLN A 5 -7.99 -8.43 -0.73
C GLN A 5 -6.49 -8.41 -0.48
N VAL A 6 -6.04 -7.50 0.38
CA VAL A 6 -4.67 -7.45 0.86
C VAL A 6 -4.66 -7.44 2.38
N SER A 7 -3.81 -8.27 2.99
CA SER A 7 -3.72 -8.36 4.46
C SER A 7 -3.11 -7.08 5.03
N LYS A 8 -3.78 -6.48 6.02
CA LYS A 8 -3.30 -5.28 6.72
C LYS A 8 -1.91 -5.51 7.32
N ASN A 9 -1.68 -6.67 7.94
CA ASN A 9 -0.39 -7.00 8.54
C ASN A 9 0.74 -7.09 7.50
N LYS A 10 0.46 -7.68 6.33
CA LYS A 10 1.44 -7.72 5.23
C LYS A 10 1.79 -6.32 4.75
N VAL A 11 0.80 -5.47 4.55
CA VAL A 11 1.00 -4.07 4.13
C VAL A 11 1.85 -3.32 5.16
N LYS A 12 1.50 -3.42 6.45
CA LYS A 12 2.26 -2.79 7.55
C LYS A 12 3.71 -3.26 7.57
N ASN A 13 3.96 -4.56 7.43
CA ASN A 13 5.31 -5.12 7.41
C ASN A 13 6.11 -4.62 6.21
N TYR A 14 5.52 -4.67 5.01
CA TYR A 14 6.15 -4.21 3.78
C TYR A 14 6.54 -2.73 3.85
N LEU A 15 5.60 -1.87 4.29
CA LEU A 15 5.87 -0.44 4.43
C LEU A 15 6.94 -0.15 5.50
N SER A 16 6.93 -0.91 6.59
CA SER A 16 7.96 -0.82 7.65
C SER A 16 9.34 -1.22 7.13
N GLU A 17 9.44 -2.32 6.39
CA GLU A 17 10.70 -2.78 5.81
C GLU A 17 11.24 -1.77 4.78
N ARG A 18 10.37 -1.24 3.93
CA ARG A 18 10.72 -0.23 2.93
C ARG A 18 11.23 1.06 3.59
N LEU A 19 10.58 1.51 4.66
CA LEU A 19 11.02 2.66 5.45
C LEU A 19 12.36 2.39 6.15
N ALA A 20 12.55 1.20 6.71
CA ALA A 20 13.81 0.82 7.34
C ALA A 20 14.97 0.85 6.33
N ARG A 21 14.76 0.32 5.11
CA ARG A 21 15.76 0.38 4.04
C ARG A 21 16.08 1.82 3.62
N SER A 22 15.06 2.66 3.45
CA SER A 22 15.29 4.07 3.07
C SER A 22 16.06 4.85 4.13
N ILE A 23 15.89 4.53 5.42
CA ILE A 23 16.67 5.12 6.51
C ILE A 23 18.13 4.64 6.49
N VAL A 24 18.36 3.34 6.26
CA VAL A 24 19.73 2.77 6.24
C VAL A 24 20.56 3.32 5.09
N ASP A 25 19.94 3.53 3.93
CA ASP A 25 20.61 4.01 2.72
C ASP A 25 20.69 5.56 2.65
N ALA A 26 20.09 6.27 3.61
CA ALA A 26 20.00 7.73 3.60
C ALA A 26 21.25 8.43 4.15
N ASP A 27 21.65 9.52 3.49
CA ASP A 27 22.54 10.52 4.10
C ASP A 27 21.82 11.33 5.19
N GLU A 28 22.57 12.07 6.00
CA GLU A 28 22.03 12.81 7.16
C GLU A 28 20.89 13.78 6.80
N ASN A 29 20.95 14.44 5.64
CA ASN A 29 19.91 15.37 5.20
C ASN A 29 18.67 14.65 4.66
N ALA A 30 18.88 13.53 3.97
CA ALA A 30 17.81 12.65 3.54
C ALA A 30 17.10 12.02 4.74
N LEU A 31 17.82 11.69 5.80
CA LEU A 31 17.28 11.09 7.02
C LEU A 31 16.33 12.06 7.74
N VAL A 32 16.69 13.35 7.85
CA VAL A 32 15.79 14.40 8.38
C VAL A 32 14.49 14.48 7.58
N THR A 33 14.58 14.35 6.25
CA THR A 33 13.41 14.37 5.36
C THR A 33 12.53 13.14 5.56
N VAL A 34 13.13 11.95 5.56
CA VAL A 34 12.42 10.68 5.80
C VAL A 34 11.70 10.72 7.15
N LEU A 35 12.38 11.18 8.20
CA LEU A 35 11.80 11.30 9.54
C LEU A 35 10.69 12.35 9.62
N ARG A 36 10.77 13.44 8.87
CA ARG A 36 9.77 14.51 8.91
C ARG A 36 8.45 14.14 8.22
N TYR A 37 8.50 13.29 7.19
CA TYR A 37 7.37 13.02 6.31
C TYR A 37 6.83 11.59 6.36
N ASN A 38 7.43 10.70 7.13
CA ASN A 38 6.91 9.34 7.33
C ASN A 38 6.39 9.13 8.76
N ALA A 39 5.44 8.21 8.92
CA ALA A 39 4.97 7.76 10.22
C ALA A 39 6.03 6.89 10.90
N ILE A 40 7.05 7.51 11.51
CA ILE A 40 8.12 6.80 12.24
C ILE A 40 7.57 5.98 13.42
N GLY A 41 6.35 6.29 13.89
CA GLY A 41 5.69 5.61 15.01
C GLY A 41 5.12 4.22 14.69
N GLY A 42 5.24 3.74 13.45
CA GLY A 42 4.77 2.43 13.03
C GLY A 42 3.41 2.49 12.34
N PHE A 43 3.31 1.75 11.23
CA PHE A 43 2.08 1.63 10.42
C PHE A 43 0.93 0.94 11.19
N GLU A 44 1.15 0.53 12.44
CA GLU A 44 0.15 -0.09 13.31
C GLU A 44 -0.99 0.85 13.69
N TYR A 45 -0.71 2.15 13.77
CA TYR A 45 -1.67 3.18 14.19
C TYR A 45 -2.40 3.87 13.04
N LEU A 46 -2.07 3.55 11.78
CA LEU A 46 -2.77 4.11 10.63
C LEU A 46 -4.19 3.54 10.53
N CYS A 47 -5.13 4.40 10.15
CA CYS A 47 -6.44 3.92 9.72
C CYS A 47 -6.32 3.20 8.37
N ASP A 48 -7.39 2.53 7.96
CA ASP A 48 -7.38 1.70 6.76
C ASP A 48 -7.21 2.52 5.48
N GLU A 49 -7.74 3.75 5.47
CA GLU A 49 -7.60 4.71 4.40
C GLU A 49 -6.14 5.17 4.26
N ASP A 50 -5.51 5.60 5.36
CA ASP A 50 -4.12 6.03 5.37
C ASP A 50 -3.19 4.86 4.99
N LEU A 51 -3.45 3.66 5.52
CA LEU A 51 -2.67 2.46 5.20
C LEU A 51 -2.74 2.12 3.71
N PHE A 52 -3.91 2.29 3.10
CA PHE A 52 -4.08 2.13 1.66
C PHE A 52 -3.36 3.23 0.86
N GLU A 53 -3.43 4.49 1.30
CA GLU A 53 -2.74 5.61 0.62
C GLU A 53 -1.21 5.45 0.64
N PHE A 54 -0.64 5.03 1.77
CA PHE A 54 0.79 4.70 1.84
C PHE A 54 1.16 3.51 0.96
N LEU A 55 0.28 2.52 0.83
CA LEU A 55 0.49 1.39 -0.07
C LEU A 55 0.43 1.82 -1.54
N SER A 56 -0.56 2.62 -1.94
CA SER A 56 -0.72 3.07 -3.32
C SER A 56 0.42 3.96 -3.77
N THR A 57 0.88 4.87 -2.91
CA THR A 57 2.08 5.69 -3.18
C THR A 57 3.37 4.87 -3.26
N SER A 58 3.38 3.66 -2.69
CA SER A 58 4.53 2.77 -2.72
C SER A 58 4.57 1.85 -3.94
N ILE A 59 3.43 1.44 -4.47
CA ILE A 59 3.30 0.44 -5.54
C ILE A 59 2.36 0.98 -6.64
N PRO A 60 2.88 1.37 -7.82
CA PRO A 60 2.10 2.04 -8.88
C PRO A 60 0.87 1.27 -9.34
N GLU A 61 0.90 -0.06 -9.32
CA GLU A 61 -0.24 -0.90 -9.71
C GLU A 61 -1.49 -0.58 -8.87
N PHE A 62 -1.32 -0.16 -7.62
CA PHE A 62 -2.43 0.18 -6.73
C PHE A 62 -3.13 1.50 -7.10
N ASP A 63 -2.58 2.30 -8.02
CA ASP A 63 -3.22 3.52 -8.52
C ASP A 63 -4.52 3.23 -9.30
N PHE A 64 -4.68 2.01 -9.83
CA PHE A 64 -5.86 1.60 -10.61
C PHE A 64 -7.01 1.05 -9.75
N VAL A 65 -6.78 0.89 -8.45
CA VAL A 65 -7.78 0.38 -7.50
C VAL A 65 -8.15 1.44 -6.46
N GLN A 66 -9.24 1.20 -5.76
CA GLN A 66 -9.72 2.01 -4.65
C GLN A 66 -10.16 1.11 -3.50
N LEU A 67 -10.11 1.63 -2.28
CA LEU A 67 -10.65 0.96 -1.11
C LEU A 67 -12.17 0.81 -1.25
N ALA A 68 -12.63 -0.44 -1.30
CA ALA A 68 -14.05 -0.81 -1.37
C ALA A 68 -14.63 -1.17 0.02
N GLY A 69 -13.77 -1.26 1.03
CA GLY A 69 -14.10 -1.56 2.41
C GLY A 69 -12.93 -2.23 3.12
N SER A 70 -13.09 -2.52 4.40
CA SER A 70 -12.11 -3.24 5.22
C SER A 70 -12.82 -4.08 6.27
N ASP A 71 -12.12 -5.10 6.76
CA ASP A 71 -12.49 -5.85 7.96
C ASP A 71 -11.33 -5.85 8.96
N GLU A 72 -11.36 -6.67 10.01
CA GLU A 72 -10.30 -6.69 11.02
C GLU A 72 -8.91 -7.03 10.43
N GLU A 73 -8.85 -7.86 9.39
CA GLU A 73 -7.59 -8.41 8.87
C GLU A 73 -7.21 -7.91 7.47
N TYR A 74 -8.18 -7.49 6.67
CA TYR A 74 -7.99 -7.21 5.24
C TYR A 74 -8.50 -5.84 4.81
N LEU A 75 -7.81 -5.27 3.81
CA LEU A 75 -8.31 -4.19 2.97
C LEU A 75 -8.93 -4.82 1.72
N HIS A 76 -10.18 -4.47 1.43
CA HIS A 76 -10.91 -4.91 0.24
C HIS A 76 -10.79 -3.85 -0.83
N LEU A 77 -10.21 -4.22 -1.96
CA LEU A 77 -9.91 -3.34 -3.08
C LEU A 77 -10.82 -3.65 -4.26
N ALA A 78 -11.22 -2.62 -4.98
CA ALA A 78 -11.93 -2.76 -6.24
C ALA A 78 -11.28 -1.87 -7.31
N VAL A 79 -11.29 -2.33 -8.55
CA VAL A 79 -10.84 -1.53 -9.70
C VAL A 79 -11.68 -0.26 -9.80
N LYS A 80 -11.04 0.90 -10.01
CA LYS A 80 -11.75 2.17 -10.19
C LYS A 80 -12.67 2.07 -11.41
N LYS A 81 -13.81 2.77 -11.35
CA LYS A 81 -14.84 2.67 -12.40
C LYS A 81 -14.33 3.11 -13.78
N GLU A 82 -13.35 4.01 -13.82
CA GLU A 82 -12.71 4.46 -15.05
C GLU A 82 -11.93 3.37 -15.81
N PHE A 83 -11.51 2.29 -15.13
CA PHE A 83 -10.72 1.20 -15.72
C PHE A 83 -11.49 -0.12 -15.84
N ARG A 84 -12.83 -0.04 -15.91
CA ARG A 84 -13.69 -1.23 -15.92
C ARG A 84 -13.42 -2.16 -17.11
N ASP A 85 -13.07 -1.62 -18.26
CA ASP A 85 -12.80 -2.41 -19.48
C ASP A 85 -11.50 -3.24 -19.36
N GLU A 86 -10.61 -2.86 -18.43
CA GLU A 86 -9.33 -3.50 -18.15
C GLU A 86 -9.33 -4.25 -16.80
N GLU A 87 -10.51 -4.45 -16.19
CA GLU A 87 -10.67 -5.00 -14.83
C GLU A 87 -9.89 -6.31 -14.62
N ASP A 88 -9.94 -7.22 -15.59
CA ASP A 88 -9.28 -8.52 -15.48
C ASP A 88 -7.75 -8.42 -15.50
N ALA A 89 -7.19 -7.52 -16.33
CA ALA A 89 -5.75 -7.31 -16.40
C ALA A 89 -5.24 -6.65 -15.12
N ILE A 90 -5.92 -5.60 -14.65
CA ILE A 90 -5.57 -4.88 -13.41
C ILE A 90 -5.63 -5.83 -12.21
N VAL A 91 -6.65 -6.68 -12.11
CA VAL A 91 -6.74 -7.66 -11.02
C VAL A 91 -5.55 -8.62 -11.01
N ILE A 92 -5.09 -9.07 -12.18
CA ILE A 92 -3.90 -9.94 -12.27
C ILE A 92 -2.65 -9.20 -11.80
N ASP A 93 -2.47 -7.95 -12.22
CA ASP A 93 -1.29 -7.16 -11.85
C ASP A 93 -1.28 -6.81 -10.35
N ILE A 94 -2.42 -6.45 -9.78
CA ILE A 94 -2.56 -6.26 -8.31
C ILE A 94 -2.25 -7.56 -7.56
N GLN A 95 -2.76 -8.70 -8.04
CA GLN A 95 -2.47 -9.99 -7.41
C GLN A 95 -0.98 -10.33 -7.43
N ARG A 96 -0.28 -10.02 -8.53
CA ARG A 96 1.18 -10.16 -8.62
C ARG A 96 1.88 -9.22 -7.66
N ALA A 97 1.47 -7.95 -7.59
CA ALA A 97 2.03 -6.99 -6.67
C ALA A 97 1.89 -7.45 -5.21
N ILE A 98 0.71 -7.96 -4.83
CA ILE A 98 0.44 -8.51 -3.49
C ILE A 98 1.34 -9.72 -3.15
N GLN A 99 1.80 -10.50 -4.14
CA GLN A 99 2.73 -11.61 -3.88
C GLN A 99 4.13 -11.14 -3.50
N VAL A 100 4.50 -9.91 -3.85
CA VAL A 100 5.78 -9.27 -3.49
C VAL A 100 5.69 -8.59 -2.11
N ILE A 101 4.48 -8.49 -1.53
CA ILE A 101 4.19 -8.01 -0.17
C ILE A 101 4.12 -9.20 0.81
#